data_AF-G3JBN9-F1
#
_entry.id   AF-G3JBN9-F1
#
_cell.length_a   1.000
_cell.length_b   1.000
_cell.length_c   1.000
_cell.angle_alpha   90.00
_cell.angle_beta   90.00
_cell.angle_gamma   90.00
#
_symmetry.space_group_name_H-M   'P 1'
#
loop_
_entity.id
_entity.type
_entity.pdbx_description
1 polymer ?
#
loop_
_entity_poly.entity_id
_entity_poly.type
_entity_poly.pdbx_seq_one_letter_code
_entity_poly.pdbx_strand_id
1 'polypeptide(L)'
;MSTTKYSDRVIPSISLANFDQRIEEITAQLVDAAENVGFFSIVDHGIARTDVDKVFEFSSSFFSLPDDVKSLVPFSPIENIGWEKNAQIRPSTGACDRKESYQLQFNSGMETRWLPETIVPGFRSTVMTFMHQAQAVSEKLMVCFARGLGFPDDFFVAAHDITKEDSQTVARLLHYFAAPEASNDGQIYHRAGAHTDWDFITLLFQKAGQSGLEICPGREAASTFGHGDVWTRVEPAAESNAIICNIGDLLMSWSDDRFKSTLHRVKAPCEPGDFYGERYSIAFFNQPRKSAEIQGPGRKYPLVTGAEFTRKAMEKNFKAILRAKEKLAVAPGLRAQADGTTTRRRRSFVPELVEQVPLDRTLGCSLSRFAELYGLGCDMELILMRHRPYDLRSYEFSLETHAIRRVLEHDEDQEYSVKFHLAADEKVVESNPTHSLVDSVEGCVHPHRPSLVELFWRHVHPCYPIVSRDSFILIYSQSCQNLPPALRAAIYLSATRWWTYNPELSICSPQTQRL
;
A
#
# COMPACT_ATOMS: atom_id res chain seq x y z
N MET A 1 -8.63 23.27 5.94
CA MET A 1 -7.96 22.01 6.36
C MET A 1 -8.10 21.93 7.87
N SER A 2 -8.38 20.76 8.45
CA SER A 2 -8.36 20.62 9.92
C SER A 2 -6.92 20.77 10.41
N THR A 3 -6.71 21.54 11.47
CA THR A 3 -5.40 21.68 12.13
C THR A 3 -4.87 20.31 12.54
N THR A 4 -3.58 20.05 12.30
CA THR A 4 -2.96 18.79 12.73
C THR A 4 -2.93 18.76 14.26
N LYS A 5 -3.30 17.64 14.89
CA LYS A 5 -3.13 17.46 16.33
C LYS A 5 -1.69 17.01 16.60
N TYR A 6 -1.01 17.70 17.51
CA TYR A 6 0.35 17.37 17.90
C TYR A 6 0.45 16.87 19.33
N SER A 7 1.45 16.04 19.58
CA SER A 7 1.90 15.65 20.91
C SER A 7 3.42 15.70 20.98
N ASP A 8 3.95 16.17 22.12
CA ASP A 8 5.39 16.29 22.36
C ASP A 8 5.94 14.96 22.90
N ARG A 9 5.93 13.93 22.04
CA ARG A 9 6.52 12.63 22.38
C ARG A 9 8.03 12.71 22.27
N VAL A 10 8.72 12.21 23.28
CA VAL A 10 10.17 12.07 23.25
C VAL A 10 10.52 10.89 22.35
N ILE A 11 11.30 11.14 21.31
CA ILE A 11 11.92 10.08 20.52
C ILE A 11 13.14 9.59 21.30
N PRO A 12 13.23 8.28 21.61
CA PRO A 12 14.39 7.73 22.32
C PRO A 12 15.69 8.12 21.62
N SER A 13 16.69 8.54 22.40
CA SER A 13 18.03 8.86 21.88
C SER A 13 19.04 7.87 22.43
N ILE A 14 19.74 7.19 21.53
CA ILE A 14 20.60 6.05 21.83
C ILE A 14 22.01 6.37 21.33
N SER A 15 22.98 6.35 22.23
CA SER A 15 24.39 6.63 21.92
C SER A 15 25.12 5.33 21.54
N LEU A 16 25.85 5.36 20.42
CA LEU A 16 26.75 4.26 20.02
C LEU A 16 28.18 4.40 20.55
N ALA A 17 28.43 5.35 21.45
CA ALA A 17 29.73 5.50 22.09
C ALA A 17 30.10 4.24 22.89
N ASN A 18 31.35 3.78 22.73
CA ASN A 18 31.87 2.56 23.36
C ASN A 18 31.02 1.32 23.05
N PHE A 19 30.59 1.19 21.79
CA PHE A 19 29.65 0.17 21.32
C PHE A 19 29.99 -1.23 21.83
N ASP A 20 31.23 -1.69 21.64
CA ASP A 20 31.62 -3.06 22.00
C ASP A 20 31.49 -3.35 23.51
N GLN A 21 31.76 -2.34 24.36
CA GLN A 21 31.63 -2.46 25.81
C GLN A 21 30.18 -2.34 26.30
N ARG A 22 29.32 -1.65 25.53
CA ARG A 22 27.93 -1.33 25.89
C ARG A 22 26.89 -2.06 25.04
N ILE A 23 27.30 -3.05 24.25
CA ILE A 23 26.45 -3.68 23.25
C ILE A 23 25.17 -4.28 23.85
N GLU A 24 25.22 -4.84 25.05
CA GLU A 24 24.04 -5.36 25.75
C GLU A 24 23.05 -4.26 26.15
N GLU A 25 23.57 -3.13 26.67
CA GLU A 25 22.76 -1.96 27.03
C GLU A 25 22.13 -1.31 25.80
N ILE A 26 22.93 -1.11 24.74
CA ILE A 26 22.49 -0.53 23.47
C ILE A 26 21.44 -1.45 22.82
N THR A 27 21.64 -2.77 22.87
CA THR A 27 20.66 -3.75 22.39
C THR A 27 19.34 -3.62 23.12
N ALA A 28 19.36 -3.55 24.46
CA ALA A 28 18.13 -3.38 25.25
C ALA A 28 17.38 -2.07 24.90
N GLN A 29 18.11 -0.96 24.74
CA GLN A 29 17.54 0.33 24.36
C GLN A 29 16.93 0.30 22.94
N LEU A 30 17.61 -0.32 21.98
CA LEU A 30 17.11 -0.45 20.61
C LEU A 30 15.88 -1.35 20.52
N VAL A 31 15.88 -2.47 21.24
CA VAL A 31 14.73 -3.38 21.31
C VAL A 31 13.52 -2.68 21.93
N ASP A 32 13.70 -1.98 23.04
CA ASP A 32 12.62 -1.22 23.69
C ASP A 32 12.03 -0.16 22.75
N ALA A 33 12.89 0.62 22.08
CA ALA A 33 12.46 1.62 21.12
C ALA A 33 11.73 0.99 19.92
N ALA A 34 12.20 -0.14 19.42
CA ALA A 34 11.60 -0.85 18.30
C ALA A 34 10.24 -1.49 18.64
N GLU A 35 10.05 -1.99 19.86
CA GLU A 35 8.80 -2.59 20.32
C GLU A 35 7.71 -1.55 20.62
N ASN A 36 8.11 -0.42 21.22
CA ASN A 36 7.17 0.53 21.79
C ASN A 36 6.92 1.75 20.91
N VAL A 37 7.90 2.16 20.12
CA VAL A 37 7.84 3.42 19.34
C VAL A 37 7.99 3.18 17.84
N GLY A 38 8.89 2.30 17.42
CA GLY A 38 9.25 2.10 16.02
C GLY A 38 10.14 3.19 15.42
N PHE A 39 10.53 4.18 16.23
CA PHE A 39 11.41 5.30 15.90
C PHE A 39 12.38 5.56 17.05
N PHE A 40 13.61 5.97 16.71
CA PHE A 40 14.63 6.40 17.67
C PHE A 40 15.64 7.32 16.97
N SER A 41 16.48 7.98 17.74
CA SER A 41 17.63 8.74 17.24
C SER A 41 18.93 8.09 17.68
N ILE A 42 19.92 8.08 16.79
CA ILE A 42 21.26 7.57 17.04
C ILE A 42 22.23 8.74 17.12
N VAL A 43 23.00 8.80 18.20
CA VAL A 43 24.08 9.77 18.43
C VAL A 43 25.40 9.04 18.68
N ASP A 44 26.52 9.78 18.65
CA ASP A 44 27.87 9.22 18.82
C ASP A 44 28.17 8.04 17.88
N HIS A 45 27.59 8.06 16.68
CA HIS A 45 27.68 6.99 15.69
C HIS A 45 29.02 6.92 14.95
N GLY A 46 29.86 7.97 15.08
CA GLY A 46 31.21 8.01 14.54
C GLY A 46 31.34 8.57 13.11
N ILE A 47 30.26 9.01 12.48
CA ILE A 47 30.32 9.73 11.20
C ILE A 47 30.55 11.21 11.51
N ALA A 48 31.61 11.80 10.94
CA ALA A 48 31.92 13.21 11.17
C ALA A 48 30.82 14.10 10.59
N ARG A 49 30.44 15.15 11.32
CA ARG A 49 29.43 16.11 10.86
C ARG A 49 29.79 16.73 9.51
N THR A 50 31.09 16.99 9.30
CA THR A 50 31.63 17.52 8.03
C THR A 50 31.36 16.61 6.84
N ASP A 51 31.34 15.29 7.04
CA ASP A 51 31.08 14.33 5.96
C ASP A 51 29.59 14.37 5.57
N VAL A 52 28.71 14.43 6.56
CA VAL A 52 27.26 14.58 6.36
C VAL A 52 26.94 15.90 5.65
N ASP A 53 27.49 17.01 6.14
CA ASP A 53 27.28 18.35 5.56
C ASP A 53 27.79 18.41 4.11
N LYS A 54 28.95 17.80 3.82
CA LYS A 54 29.50 17.75 2.46
C LYS A 54 28.62 16.96 1.49
N VAL A 55 27.97 15.89 1.93
CA VAL A 55 26.99 15.18 1.09
C VAL A 55 25.73 16.01 0.87
N PHE A 56 25.30 16.81 1.85
CA PHE A 56 24.21 17.78 1.63
C PHE A 56 24.59 18.86 0.63
N GLU A 57 25.82 19.38 0.65
CA GLU A 57 26.34 20.31 -0.35
C GLU A 57 26.34 19.70 -1.76
N PHE A 58 26.80 18.47 -1.89
CA PHE A 58 26.76 17.74 -3.16
C PHE A 58 25.35 17.45 -3.63
N SER A 59 24.45 17.09 -2.72
CA SER A 59 23.03 16.91 -3.02
C SER A 59 22.40 18.20 -3.56
N SER A 60 22.64 19.34 -2.90
CA SER A 60 22.17 20.64 -3.36
C SER A 60 22.78 21.03 -4.71
N SER A 61 24.08 20.79 -4.90
CA SER A 61 24.78 21.03 -6.18
C SER A 61 24.17 20.22 -7.32
N PHE A 62 23.89 18.94 -7.09
CA PHE A 62 23.21 18.07 -8.06
C PHE A 62 21.80 18.59 -8.38
N PHE A 63 20.98 18.89 -7.37
CA PHE A 63 19.59 19.28 -7.59
C PHE A 63 19.43 20.68 -8.21
N SER A 64 20.44 21.54 -8.06
CA SER A 64 20.53 22.85 -8.70
C SER A 64 20.84 22.78 -10.21
N LEU A 65 21.27 21.62 -10.71
CA LEU A 65 21.50 21.43 -12.14
C LEU A 65 20.20 21.53 -12.95
N PRO A 66 20.27 21.95 -14.22
CA PRO A 66 19.16 21.85 -15.15
C PRO A 66 18.58 20.43 -15.26
N ASP A 67 17.26 20.33 -15.45
CA ASP A 67 16.56 19.03 -15.49
C ASP A 67 17.06 18.12 -16.64
N ASP A 68 17.48 18.69 -17.78
CA ASP A 68 18.08 17.95 -18.90
C ASP A 68 19.42 17.31 -18.50
N VAL A 69 20.23 17.98 -17.69
CA VAL A 69 21.47 17.43 -17.15
C VAL A 69 21.19 16.35 -16.10
N LYS A 70 20.25 16.58 -15.18
CA LYS A 70 19.85 15.55 -14.18
C LYS A 70 19.25 14.31 -14.86
N SER A 71 18.57 14.49 -15.98
CA SER A 71 17.97 13.38 -16.75
C SER A 71 18.98 12.43 -17.41
N LEU A 72 20.29 12.74 -17.38
CA LEU A 72 21.35 11.82 -17.81
C LEU A 72 21.44 10.56 -16.95
N VAL A 73 20.90 10.60 -15.73
CA VAL A 73 20.85 9.46 -14.81
C VAL A 73 19.41 9.07 -14.50
N PRO A 74 18.60 8.62 -15.48
CA PRO A 74 17.17 8.45 -15.29
C PRO A 74 16.84 7.33 -14.29
N PHE A 75 15.79 7.54 -13.49
CA PHE A 75 15.31 6.55 -12.54
C PHE A 75 14.82 5.27 -13.24
N SER A 76 15.26 4.13 -12.71
CA SER A 76 14.85 2.78 -13.10
C SER A 76 13.99 2.19 -11.97
N PRO A 77 12.67 2.01 -12.14
CA PRO A 77 11.82 1.42 -11.10
C PRO A 77 12.17 -0.04 -10.78
N ILE A 78 12.74 -0.76 -11.74
CA ILE A 78 13.14 -2.17 -11.59
C ILE A 78 14.41 -2.27 -10.74
N GLU A 79 15.37 -1.37 -10.98
CA GLU A 79 16.66 -1.38 -10.29
C GLU A 79 16.67 -0.48 -9.06
N ASN A 80 15.69 0.41 -8.91
CA ASN A 80 15.56 1.41 -7.84
C ASN A 80 16.81 2.31 -7.72
N ILE A 81 17.32 2.77 -8.87
CA ILE A 81 18.49 3.66 -9.00
C ILE A 81 18.21 4.78 -10.00
N GLY A 82 18.90 5.92 -9.87
CA GLY A 82 18.78 7.07 -10.76
C GLY A 82 17.90 8.19 -10.21
N TRP A 83 17.59 9.19 -11.03
CA TRP A 83 16.90 10.42 -10.67
C TRP A 83 15.47 10.47 -11.19
N GLU A 84 14.56 10.92 -10.33
CA GLU A 84 13.17 11.20 -10.64
C GLU A 84 12.69 12.51 -10.00
N LYS A 85 11.66 13.12 -10.60
CA LYS A 85 11.06 14.37 -10.15
C LYS A 85 9.55 14.31 -10.29
N ASN A 86 8.83 14.73 -9.25
CA ASN A 86 7.36 14.77 -9.22
C ASN A 86 6.69 13.43 -9.56
N ALA A 87 7.36 12.30 -9.31
CA ALA A 87 6.92 10.97 -9.76
C ALA A 87 5.71 10.43 -8.97
N GLN A 88 5.59 10.79 -7.69
CA GLN A 88 4.48 10.36 -6.84
C GLN A 88 3.27 11.29 -7.00
N ILE A 89 2.26 10.82 -7.74
CA ILE A 89 0.98 11.51 -7.92
C ILE A 89 -0.02 10.98 -6.91
N ARG A 90 -0.61 11.87 -6.10
CA ARG A 90 -1.67 11.51 -5.18
C ARG A 90 -2.96 11.24 -5.95
N PRO A 91 -3.55 10.06 -5.79
CA PRO A 91 -4.85 9.76 -6.38
C PRO A 91 -5.94 10.75 -5.94
N SER A 92 -5.81 11.30 -4.74
CA SER A 92 -6.83 12.15 -4.12
C SER A 92 -6.92 13.58 -4.60
N THR A 93 -5.83 14.13 -5.10
CA THR A 93 -5.79 15.51 -5.57
C THR A 93 -5.34 15.60 -7.02
N GLY A 94 -4.81 14.50 -7.59
CA GLY A 94 -4.09 14.53 -8.86
C GLY A 94 -2.77 15.29 -8.79
N ALA A 95 -2.45 15.91 -7.65
CA ALA A 95 -1.23 16.66 -7.44
C ALA A 95 -0.06 15.71 -7.16
N CYS A 96 1.12 16.08 -7.63
CA CYS A 96 2.34 15.39 -7.30
C CYS A 96 2.89 15.85 -5.95
N ASP A 97 3.56 14.94 -5.25
CA ASP A 97 4.50 15.30 -4.20
C ASP A 97 5.63 16.13 -4.85
N ARG A 98 5.73 17.40 -4.47
CA ARG A 98 6.66 18.40 -5.02
C ARG A 98 8.08 18.16 -4.49
N LYS A 99 8.69 17.09 -5.00
CA LYS A 99 10.03 16.66 -4.66
C LYS A 99 10.73 16.05 -5.87
N GLU A 100 12.04 16.00 -5.77
CA GLU A 100 12.89 15.17 -6.60
C GLU A 100 13.82 14.32 -5.73
N SER A 101 14.33 13.24 -6.31
CA SER A 101 15.20 12.31 -5.61
C SER A 101 16.20 11.67 -6.53
N TYR A 102 17.34 11.29 -5.96
CA TYR A 102 18.38 10.51 -6.63
C TYR A 102 18.71 9.29 -5.77
N GLN A 103 18.37 8.10 -6.28
CA GLN A 103 18.61 6.81 -5.64
C GLN A 103 19.97 6.24 -6.08
N LEU A 104 20.79 5.85 -5.11
CA LEU A 104 22.17 5.41 -5.25
C LEU A 104 22.37 4.08 -4.50
N GLN A 105 23.00 3.10 -5.15
CA GLN A 105 23.27 1.77 -4.59
C GLN A 105 24.76 1.41 -4.69
N PHE A 106 25.16 0.24 -4.16
CA PHE A 106 26.54 -0.25 -4.21
C PHE A 106 26.83 -1.16 -5.42
N ASN A 107 25.80 -1.67 -6.08
CA ASN A 107 25.94 -2.67 -7.16
C ASN A 107 26.36 -2.06 -8.50
N SER A 108 26.72 -2.93 -9.44
CA SER A 108 27.24 -2.54 -10.76
C SER A 108 26.24 -1.75 -11.61
N GLY A 109 24.94 -1.83 -11.31
CA GLY A 109 23.90 -1.03 -11.96
C GLY A 109 24.16 0.48 -11.87
N MET A 110 24.87 0.91 -10.83
CA MET A 110 25.24 2.31 -10.65
C MET A 110 26.28 2.85 -11.64
N GLU A 111 27.09 2.00 -12.29
CA GLU A 111 28.14 2.49 -13.22
C GLU A 111 27.58 3.34 -14.36
N THR A 112 26.35 3.07 -14.80
CA THR A 112 25.64 3.85 -15.83
C THR A 112 24.67 4.89 -15.27
N ARG A 113 24.68 5.09 -13.95
CA ARG A 113 23.78 5.99 -13.22
C ARG A 113 24.51 6.97 -12.32
N TRP A 114 25.84 7.06 -12.40
CA TRP A 114 26.60 8.19 -11.87
C TRP A 114 26.63 9.33 -12.87
N LEU A 115 26.49 10.57 -12.39
CA LEU A 115 26.82 11.72 -13.24
C LEU A 115 28.32 11.68 -13.63
N PRO A 116 28.66 12.12 -14.84
CA PRO A 116 30.05 12.37 -15.20
C PRO A 116 30.77 13.27 -14.18
N GLU A 117 31.99 12.89 -13.80
CA GLU A 117 32.84 13.64 -12.86
C GLU A 117 33.10 15.09 -13.31
N THR A 118 32.98 15.39 -14.61
CA THR A 118 33.15 16.75 -15.12
C THR A 118 32.00 17.70 -14.77
N ILE A 119 30.83 17.19 -14.37
CA ILE A 119 29.64 17.99 -14.07
C ILE A 119 29.62 18.38 -12.58
N VAL A 120 29.81 17.39 -11.70
CA VAL A 120 29.92 17.61 -10.24
C VAL A 120 31.15 16.86 -9.72
N PRO A 121 32.36 17.43 -9.84
CA PRO A 121 33.60 16.74 -9.47
C PRO A 121 33.62 16.29 -8.01
N GLY A 122 34.00 15.03 -7.78
CA GLY A 122 34.11 14.44 -6.44
C GLY A 122 32.77 14.01 -5.82
N PHE A 123 31.66 14.14 -6.55
CA PHE A 123 30.34 13.69 -6.09
C PHE A 123 30.33 12.20 -5.78
N ARG A 124 30.73 11.36 -6.75
CA ARG A 124 30.69 9.90 -6.62
C ARG A 124 31.53 9.43 -5.43
N SER A 125 32.79 9.85 -5.35
CA SER A 125 33.70 9.42 -4.28
C SER A 125 33.21 9.83 -2.89
N THR A 126 32.68 11.05 -2.76
CA THR A 126 32.21 11.57 -1.47
C THR A 126 30.94 10.85 -1.02
N VAL A 127 29.96 10.70 -1.92
CA VAL A 127 28.71 10.03 -1.59
C VAL A 127 28.93 8.54 -1.31
N MET A 128 29.80 7.86 -2.06
CA MET A 128 30.17 6.46 -1.77
C MET A 128 30.85 6.30 -0.40
N THR A 129 31.75 7.21 -0.03
CA THR A 129 32.39 7.20 1.30
C THR A 129 31.34 7.32 2.41
N PHE A 130 30.42 8.26 2.27
CA PHE A 130 29.30 8.43 3.20
C PHE A 130 28.38 7.21 3.24
N MET A 131 28.07 6.60 2.10
CA MET A 131 27.24 5.39 2.05
C MET A 131 27.89 4.24 2.83
N HIS A 132 29.21 4.05 2.73
CA HIS A 132 29.93 3.07 3.55
C HIS A 132 29.91 3.42 5.04
N GLN A 133 30.04 4.71 5.39
CA GLN A 133 29.92 5.16 6.78
C GLN A 133 28.52 4.89 7.35
N ALA A 134 27.45 5.18 6.59
CA ALA A 134 26.07 4.89 6.97
C ALA A 134 25.83 3.38 7.12
N GLN A 135 26.35 2.57 6.19
CA GLN A 135 26.31 1.11 6.28
C GLN A 135 26.96 0.61 7.57
N ALA A 136 28.14 1.12 7.94
CA ALA A 136 28.82 0.70 9.17
C ALA A 136 28.01 1.02 10.44
N VAL A 137 27.22 2.10 10.44
CA VAL A 137 26.27 2.39 11.52
C VAL A 137 25.10 1.39 11.48
N SER A 138 24.51 1.15 10.31
CA SER A 138 23.43 0.17 10.14
C SER A 138 23.83 -1.22 10.63
N GLU A 139 25.04 -1.68 10.34
CA GLU A 139 25.54 -3.00 10.73
C GLU A 139 25.61 -3.17 12.25
N LYS A 140 26.01 -2.13 12.99
CA LYS A 140 25.94 -2.13 14.46
C LYS A 140 24.51 -2.30 14.96
N LEU A 141 23.56 -1.60 14.36
CA LEU A 141 22.13 -1.74 14.70
C LEU A 141 21.60 -3.14 14.33
N MET A 142 22.01 -3.69 13.18
CA MET A 142 21.65 -5.03 12.74
C MET A 142 22.12 -6.10 13.72
N VAL A 143 23.34 -6.00 14.26
CA VAL A 143 23.84 -6.90 15.31
C VAL A 143 22.95 -6.83 16.55
N CYS A 144 22.60 -5.63 17.02
CA CYS A 144 21.70 -5.45 18.16
C CYS A 144 20.31 -6.05 17.90
N PHE A 145 19.72 -5.83 16.73
CA PHE A 145 18.42 -6.43 16.40
C PHE A 145 18.48 -7.95 16.25
N ALA A 146 19.58 -8.49 15.72
CA ALA A 146 19.79 -9.94 15.65
C ALA A 146 19.79 -10.56 17.04
N ARG A 147 20.60 -10.00 17.96
CA ARG A 147 20.63 -10.41 19.37
C ARG A 147 19.26 -10.28 20.04
N GLY A 148 18.60 -9.14 19.84
CA GLY A 148 17.28 -8.86 20.39
C GLY A 148 16.23 -9.90 19.99
N LEU A 149 16.33 -10.46 18.78
CA LEU A 149 15.44 -11.50 18.25
C LEU A 149 15.95 -12.93 18.44
N GLY A 150 17.13 -13.12 19.04
CA GLY A 150 17.72 -14.43 19.27
C GLY A 150 18.40 -15.07 18.06
N PHE A 151 18.74 -14.28 17.04
CA PHE A 151 19.55 -14.72 15.90
C PHE A 151 21.05 -14.60 16.17
N PRO A 152 21.91 -15.30 15.41
CA PRO A 152 23.35 -15.02 15.40
C PRO A 152 23.65 -13.57 15.06
N ASP A 153 24.70 -12.99 15.67
CA ASP A 153 25.07 -11.58 15.51
C ASP A 153 25.19 -11.12 14.05
N ASP A 154 25.70 -11.98 13.18
CA ASP A 154 25.95 -11.71 11.77
C ASP A 154 24.74 -11.94 10.86
N PHE A 155 23.61 -12.43 11.40
CA PHE A 155 22.45 -12.86 10.62
C PHE A 155 21.91 -11.74 9.71
N PHE A 156 21.59 -10.58 10.28
CA PHE A 156 21.07 -9.45 9.50
C PHE A 156 22.16 -8.76 8.68
N VAL A 157 23.41 -8.76 9.14
CA VAL A 157 24.54 -8.22 8.38
C VAL A 157 24.73 -9.01 7.08
N ALA A 158 24.74 -10.34 7.16
CA ALA A 158 24.85 -11.22 6.00
C ALA A 158 23.64 -11.11 5.05
N ALA A 159 22.44 -10.85 5.60
CA ALA A 159 21.24 -10.60 4.82
C ALA A 159 21.25 -9.25 4.08
N HIS A 160 22.08 -8.29 4.52
CA HIS A 160 22.20 -6.94 3.96
C HIS A 160 23.61 -6.63 3.42
N ASP A 161 24.39 -7.66 3.11
CA ASP A 161 25.78 -7.54 2.66
C ASP A 161 25.86 -6.75 1.33
N ILE A 162 26.39 -5.53 1.42
CA ILE A 162 26.53 -4.59 0.29
C ILE A 162 27.61 -4.99 -0.71
N THR A 163 28.45 -5.97 -0.39
CA THR A 163 29.49 -6.47 -1.30
C THR A 163 28.93 -7.45 -2.34
N LYS A 164 27.68 -7.90 -2.16
CA LYS A 164 27.00 -8.79 -3.10
C LYS A 164 26.26 -8.02 -4.16
N GLU A 165 26.32 -8.51 -5.39
CA GLU A 165 25.66 -7.88 -6.54
C GLU A 165 24.13 -7.83 -6.40
N ASP A 166 23.56 -8.74 -5.62
CA ASP A 166 22.14 -8.80 -5.35
C ASP A 166 21.70 -7.94 -4.14
N SER A 167 22.59 -7.10 -3.62
CA SER A 167 22.26 -6.09 -2.61
C SER A 167 21.27 -5.07 -3.16
N GLN A 168 20.36 -4.64 -2.28
CA GLN A 168 19.30 -3.67 -2.57
C GLN A 168 19.37 -2.43 -1.68
N THR A 169 20.35 -2.34 -0.77
CA THR A 169 20.55 -1.17 0.11
C THR A 169 20.75 0.07 -0.74
N VAL A 170 19.97 1.12 -0.45
CA VAL A 170 19.85 2.31 -1.28
C VAL A 170 19.93 3.58 -0.45
N ALA A 171 20.81 4.49 -0.85
CA ALA A 171 20.82 5.87 -0.38
C ALA A 171 19.94 6.71 -1.31
N ARG A 172 19.00 7.46 -0.74
CA ARG A 172 18.12 8.37 -1.48
C ARG A 172 18.39 9.80 -1.04
N LEU A 173 19.02 10.56 -1.91
CA LEU A 173 19.10 12.02 -1.77
C LEU A 173 17.71 12.60 -2.10
N LEU A 174 17.17 13.45 -1.25
CA LEU A 174 15.83 14.03 -1.41
C LEU A 174 15.91 15.55 -1.38
N HIS A 175 15.25 16.19 -2.34
CA HIS A 175 15.02 17.62 -2.38
C HIS A 175 13.52 17.89 -2.46
N TYR A 176 12.98 18.49 -1.42
CA TYR A 176 11.60 18.98 -1.36
C TYR A 176 11.60 20.46 -1.72
N PHE A 177 10.80 20.83 -2.71
CA PHE A 177 10.78 22.20 -3.20
C PHE A 177 10.23 23.16 -2.14
N ALA A 178 10.67 24.42 -2.22
CA ALA A 178 10.08 25.50 -1.45
C ALA A 178 8.58 25.62 -1.78
N ALA A 179 7.79 25.97 -0.77
CA ALA A 179 6.37 26.25 -0.89
C ALA A 179 6.13 27.73 -0.60
N PRO A 180 5.16 28.38 -1.27
CA PRO A 180 4.81 29.76 -0.97
C PRO A 180 4.09 29.84 0.38
N GLU A 181 4.41 30.87 1.18
CA GLU A 181 3.70 31.15 2.45
C GLU A 181 2.22 31.48 2.25
N ALA A 182 1.88 32.10 1.11
CA ALA A 182 0.51 32.34 0.67
C ALA A 182 0.27 31.69 -0.69
N SER A 183 -0.46 30.56 -0.72
CA SER A 183 -0.90 29.94 -1.97
C SER A 183 -2.19 30.61 -2.47
N ASN A 184 -2.08 31.73 -3.19
CA ASN A 184 -3.21 32.34 -3.91
C ASN A 184 -3.44 31.73 -5.30
N ASP A 185 -2.64 30.73 -5.68
CA ASP A 185 -2.67 30.06 -6.99
C ASP A 185 -3.67 28.89 -7.05
N GLY A 186 -4.33 28.57 -5.94
CA GLY A 186 -5.25 27.42 -5.84
C GLY A 186 -4.54 26.06 -5.88
N GLN A 187 -3.21 26.00 -5.80
CA GLN A 187 -2.45 24.75 -5.82
C GLN A 187 -2.35 24.14 -4.42
N ILE A 188 -2.47 22.80 -4.36
CA ILE A 188 -2.24 22.04 -3.13
C ILE A 188 -0.80 21.55 -3.13
N TYR A 189 -0.03 22.01 -2.15
CA TYR A 189 1.37 21.65 -1.97
C TYR A 189 1.46 20.37 -1.13
N HIS A 190 2.21 19.39 -1.61
CA HIS A 190 2.51 18.15 -0.90
C HIS A 190 4.01 17.87 -0.92
N ARG A 191 4.56 17.37 0.19
CA ARG A 191 5.97 16.94 0.27
C ARG A 191 6.08 15.42 0.29
N ALA A 192 5.76 14.75 1.40
CA ALA A 192 5.62 13.29 1.44
C ALA A 192 4.41 12.88 2.29
N GLY A 193 3.61 11.93 1.79
CA GLY A 193 2.38 11.48 2.48
C GLY A 193 2.67 10.69 3.74
N ALA A 194 1.63 10.43 4.54
CA ALA A 194 1.70 9.41 5.59
C ALA A 194 1.97 8.05 4.95
N HIS A 195 3.05 7.40 5.35
CA HIS A 195 3.45 6.08 4.89
C HIS A 195 4.30 5.36 5.95
N THR A 196 4.44 4.06 5.78
CA THR A 196 5.51 3.26 6.38
C THR A 196 6.57 2.99 5.31
N ASP A 197 7.81 2.81 5.75
CA ASP A 197 8.85 2.27 4.87
C ASP A 197 8.74 0.75 4.85
N TRP A 198 9.10 0.15 3.72
CA TRP A 198 8.99 -1.29 3.49
C TRP A 198 10.33 -2.02 3.60
N ASP A 199 11.39 -1.30 3.95
CA ASP A 199 12.74 -1.82 4.17
C ASP A 199 12.93 -2.37 5.59
N PHE A 200 14.15 -2.76 5.94
CA PHE A 200 14.50 -3.29 7.27
C PHE A 200 14.56 -2.16 8.31
N ILE A 201 15.52 -1.25 8.14
CA ILE A 201 15.64 -0.01 8.91
C ILE A 201 16.07 1.12 7.99
N THR A 202 15.51 2.30 8.20
CA THR A 202 15.93 3.53 7.51
C THR A 202 16.78 4.39 8.45
N LEU A 203 17.92 4.88 7.96
CA LEU A 203 18.72 5.92 8.59
C LEU A 203 18.47 7.24 7.86
N LEU A 204 17.78 8.16 8.52
CA LEU A 204 17.39 9.46 7.96
C LEU A 204 18.28 10.57 8.53
N PHE A 205 19.05 11.17 7.62
CA PHE A 205 19.83 12.37 7.88
C PHE A 205 19.00 13.59 7.46
N GLN A 206 18.87 14.55 8.38
CA GLN A 206 18.12 15.78 8.15
C GLN A 206 19.07 16.98 8.15
N LYS A 207 18.91 17.88 7.18
CA LYS A 207 19.70 19.11 7.15
C LYS A 207 19.26 20.06 8.26
N ALA A 208 20.22 20.57 9.03
CA ALA A 208 19.96 21.50 10.13
C ALA A 208 19.12 22.72 9.67
N GLY A 209 18.15 23.10 10.49
CA GLY A 209 17.26 24.23 10.24
C GLY A 209 16.14 23.97 9.22
N GLN A 210 15.97 22.74 8.72
CA GLN A 210 14.96 22.39 7.71
C GLN A 210 13.95 21.36 8.25
N SER A 211 12.92 21.86 8.94
CA SER A 211 11.89 21.03 9.59
C SER A 211 10.86 20.46 8.61
N GLY A 212 10.01 19.56 9.10
CA GLY A 212 8.83 19.06 8.37
C GLY A 212 8.57 17.56 8.50
N LEU A 213 9.49 16.79 9.11
CA LEU A 213 9.25 15.39 9.44
C LEU A 213 8.28 15.29 10.61
N GLU A 214 7.26 14.45 10.44
CA GLU A 214 6.28 14.16 11.48
C GLU A 214 6.06 12.64 11.59
N ILE A 215 5.99 12.15 12.83
CA ILE A 215 5.79 10.73 13.15
C ILE A 215 4.45 10.53 13.86
N CYS A 216 3.83 9.37 13.65
CA CYS A 216 2.59 8.97 14.31
C CYS A 216 2.80 7.59 14.98
N PRO A 217 3.46 7.54 16.15
CA PRO A 217 3.79 6.29 16.85
C PRO A 217 2.59 5.60 17.50
N GLY A 218 2.67 4.27 17.60
CA GLY A 218 1.86 3.44 18.51
C GLY A 218 0.53 2.90 17.96
N ARG A 219 -0.21 2.17 18.82
CA ARG A 219 -1.54 1.54 18.54
C ARG A 219 -2.61 2.53 18.06
N GLU A 220 -2.37 3.83 18.24
CA GLU A 220 -3.22 4.90 17.75
C GLU A 220 -3.12 5.05 16.23
N ALA A 221 -1.99 4.68 15.61
CA ALA A 221 -1.76 4.73 14.16
C ALA A 221 -2.71 3.83 13.35
N ALA A 222 -3.34 2.85 13.99
CA ALA A 222 -4.37 1.99 13.42
C ALA A 222 -5.40 1.64 14.51
N SER A 223 -6.36 2.54 14.72
CA SER A 223 -7.58 2.16 15.43
C SER A 223 -8.48 1.34 14.49
N THR A 224 -9.41 0.57 15.05
CA THR A 224 -10.47 -0.14 14.31
C THR A 224 -11.30 0.78 13.39
N PHE A 225 -11.14 2.10 13.54
CA PHE A 225 -11.87 3.16 12.84
C PHE A 225 -10.99 4.11 12.00
N GLY A 226 -9.67 3.89 11.89
CA GLY A 226 -8.81 4.71 11.03
C GLY A 226 -7.36 4.89 11.50
N HIS A 227 -6.59 5.59 10.67
CA HIS A 227 -5.20 5.97 10.95
C HIS A 227 -5.12 6.99 12.09
N GLY A 228 -4.06 6.91 12.90
CA GLY A 228 -3.85 7.80 14.05
C GLY A 228 -3.88 9.28 13.68
N ASP A 229 -4.50 10.08 14.54
CA ASP A 229 -4.77 11.50 14.30
C ASP A 229 -3.81 12.44 15.05
N VAL A 230 -2.88 11.89 15.86
CA VAL A 230 -1.92 12.65 16.68
C VAL A 230 -0.49 12.43 16.21
N TRP A 231 0.16 13.51 15.77
CA TRP A 231 1.50 13.52 15.21
C TRP A 231 2.53 14.12 16.17
N THR A 232 3.80 13.81 15.99
CA THR A 232 4.92 14.41 16.72
C THR A 232 5.90 14.99 15.71
N ARG A 233 6.27 16.26 15.90
CA ARG A 233 7.28 16.92 15.07
C ARG A 233 8.67 16.41 15.42
N VAL A 234 9.49 16.19 14.40
CA VAL A 234 10.88 15.76 14.57
C VAL A 234 11.80 16.84 14.03
N GLU A 235 12.33 17.65 14.94
CA GLU A 235 13.23 18.74 14.58
C GLU A 235 14.64 18.20 14.27
N PRO A 236 15.33 18.72 13.23
CA PRO A 236 16.72 18.37 12.97
C PRO A 236 17.63 18.77 14.14
N ALA A 237 18.15 17.78 14.87
CA ALA A 237 19.02 18.01 16.01
C ALA A 237 20.47 18.29 15.55
N ALA A 238 20.73 19.53 15.14
CA ALA A 238 22.02 19.95 14.60
C ALA A 238 23.18 19.74 15.60
N GLU A 239 22.94 19.98 16.89
CA GLU A 239 23.99 19.94 17.92
C GLU A 239 24.50 18.53 18.22
N SER A 240 23.66 17.51 18.06
CA SER A 240 24.00 16.12 18.39
C SER A 240 24.39 15.28 17.19
N ASN A 241 24.40 15.86 15.97
CA ASN A 241 24.61 15.14 14.71
C ASN A 241 23.69 13.90 14.58
N ALA A 242 22.49 13.94 15.16
CA ALA A 242 21.67 12.75 15.31
C ALA A 242 21.16 12.21 13.97
N ILE A 243 21.15 10.88 13.85
CA ILE A 243 20.49 10.16 12.77
C ILE A 243 19.12 9.72 13.28
N ILE A 244 18.04 10.10 12.59
CA ILE A 244 16.71 9.58 12.91
C ILE A 244 16.55 8.23 12.24
N CYS A 245 16.16 7.21 13.02
CA CYS A 245 16.00 5.86 12.53
C CYS A 245 14.55 5.39 12.70
N ASN A 246 14.06 4.61 11.75
CA ASN A 246 12.78 3.91 11.84
C ASN A 246 12.86 2.47 11.40
N ILE A 247 12.02 1.65 12.02
CA ILE A 247 11.76 0.27 11.65
C ILE A 247 10.83 0.27 10.43
N GLY A 248 11.15 -0.50 9.40
CA GLY A 248 10.27 -0.69 8.25
C GLY A 248 9.45 -1.98 8.35
N ASP A 249 8.51 -2.15 7.41
CA ASP A 249 7.57 -3.28 7.38
C ASP A 249 8.30 -4.63 7.29
N LEU A 250 9.51 -4.66 6.70
CA LEU A 250 10.31 -5.89 6.64
C LEU A 250 10.74 -6.33 8.03
N LEU A 251 11.36 -5.47 8.83
CA LEU A 251 11.81 -5.86 10.17
C LEU A 251 10.61 -6.11 11.11
N MET A 252 9.50 -5.41 10.94
CA MET A 252 8.25 -5.77 11.62
C MET A 252 7.83 -7.21 11.29
N SER A 253 7.78 -7.59 10.00
CA SER A 253 7.45 -8.95 9.60
C SER A 253 8.50 -9.99 10.06
N TRP A 254 9.79 -9.66 9.93
CA TRP A 254 10.91 -10.54 10.31
C TRP A 254 11.05 -10.73 11.82
N SER A 255 10.43 -9.85 12.61
CA SER A 255 10.34 -9.97 14.07
C SER A 255 9.01 -10.56 14.54
N ASP A 256 8.20 -11.11 13.64
CA ASP A 256 6.84 -11.62 13.90
C ASP A 256 5.91 -10.58 14.57
N ASP A 257 5.98 -9.35 14.07
CA ASP A 257 5.30 -8.14 14.58
C ASP A 257 5.72 -7.69 15.98
N ARG A 258 6.86 -8.18 16.49
CA ARG A 258 7.40 -7.68 17.77
C ARG A 258 7.84 -6.22 17.64
N PHE A 259 8.62 -5.90 16.61
CA PHE A 259 9.05 -4.53 16.31
C PHE A 259 8.02 -3.81 15.44
N LYS A 260 7.90 -2.49 15.57
CA LYS A 260 6.79 -1.71 14.99
C LYS A 260 7.24 -0.83 13.85
N SER A 261 6.71 -1.08 12.67
CA SER A 261 6.77 -0.13 11.55
C SER A 261 5.73 0.97 11.75
N THR A 262 6.17 2.23 11.73
CA THR A 262 5.36 3.36 12.19
C THR A 262 5.13 4.40 11.10
N LEU A 263 3.92 4.95 11.06
CA LEU A 263 3.56 5.97 10.08
C LEU A 263 4.37 7.25 10.29
N HIS A 264 4.88 7.79 9.20
CA HIS A 264 5.55 9.07 9.17
C HIS A 264 5.25 9.82 7.87
N ARG A 265 5.46 11.13 7.88
CA ARG A 265 5.25 12.01 6.71
C ARG A 265 6.23 13.16 6.70
N VAL A 266 6.38 13.78 5.54
CA VAL A 266 6.96 15.12 5.44
C VAL A 266 5.82 16.05 5.11
N LYS A 267 5.35 16.80 6.10
CA LYS A 267 4.21 17.68 5.94
C LYS A 267 4.58 18.85 5.03
N ALA A 268 3.69 19.18 4.11
CA ALA A 268 3.80 20.44 3.38
C ALA A 268 3.46 21.59 4.35
N PRO A 269 4.27 22.66 4.36
CA PRO A 269 4.09 23.75 5.29
C PRO A 269 2.75 24.45 5.02
N CYS A 270 1.91 24.55 6.03
CA CYS A 270 0.58 25.17 5.92
C CYS A 270 0.09 25.84 7.22
N GLU A 271 0.83 25.69 8.32
CA GLU A 271 0.54 26.29 9.61
C GLU A 271 1.60 27.37 9.96
N PRO A 272 1.25 28.39 10.77
CA PRO A 272 2.23 29.33 11.28
C PRO A 272 3.39 28.63 12.00
N GLY A 273 4.62 28.98 11.64
CA GLY A 273 5.84 28.36 12.18
C GLY A 273 6.34 27.15 11.40
N ASP A 274 5.61 26.67 10.39
CA ASP A 274 6.13 25.63 9.49
C ASP A 274 7.27 26.19 8.60
N PHE A 275 8.19 25.32 8.19
CA PHE A 275 9.32 25.71 7.35
C PHE A 275 8.97 25.66 5.84
N TYR A 276 8.82 26.84 5.23
CA TYR A 276 8.43 27.04 3.83
C TYR A 276 9.55 26.91 2.79
N GLY A 277 10.81 26.96 3.21
CA GLY A 277 11.97 26.85 2.33
C GLY A 277 12.15 25.48 1.68
N GLU A 278 13.18 25.35 0.84
CA GLU A 278 13.62 24.05 0.33
C GLU A 278 14.16 23.17 1.46
N ARG A 279 13.80 21.88 1.44
CA ARG A 279 14.25 20.89 2.44
C ARG A 279 15.05 19.79 1.76
N TYR A 280 16.20 19.48 2.33
CA TYR A 280 17.06 18.37 1.94
C TYR A 280 17.09 17.31 3.03
N SER A 281 17.02 16.04 2.63
CA SER A 281 17.27 14.91 3.51
C SER A 281 17.94 13.78 2.74
N ILE A 282 18.63 12.90 3.46
CA ILE A 282 19.23 11.69 2.92
C ILE A 282 18.63 10.52 3.67
N ALA A 283 17.91 9.64 2.99
CA ALA A 283 17.37 8.42 3.58
C ALA A 283 18.21 7.23 3.09
N PHE A 284 18.85 6.53 4.03
CA PHE A 284 19.62 5.33 3.76
C PHE A 284 18.78 4.11 4.16
N PHE A 285 18.20 3.46 3.16
CA PHE A 285 17.29 2.33 3.33
C PHE A 285 18.08 1.02 3.32
N ASN A 286 18.02 0.26 4.41
CA ASN A 286 18.64 -1.06 4.47
C ASN A 286 17.65 -2.07 3.91
N GLN A 287 17.90 -2.53 2.69
CA GLN A 287 17.06 -3.55 2.04
C GLN A 287 17.82 -4.87 1.97
N PRO A 288 17.13 -6.01 2.17
CA PRO A 288 17.77 -7.30 2.18
C PRO A 288 18.29 -7.59 0.78
N ARG A 289 19.33 -8.41 0.68
CA ARG A 289 19.75 -9.01 -0.58
C ARG A 289 18.56 -9.75 -1.22
N LYS A 290 18.49 -9.76 -2.55
CA LYS A 290 17.39 -10.42 -3.28
C LYS A 290 17.24 -11.88 -2.86
N SER A 291 18.35 -12.57 -2.61
CA SER A 291 18.38 -13.98 -2.21
C SER A 291 18.20 -14.21 -0.70
N ALA A 292 18.11 -13.16 0.13
CA ALA A 292 18.04 -13.35 1.58
C ALA A 292 16.71 -14.02 1.96
N GLU A 293 16.79 -15.01 2.84
CA GLU A 293 15.65 -15.73 3.38
C GLU A 293 15.03 -14.98 4.56
N ILE A 294 13.78 -14.55 4.41
CA ILE A 294 13.04 -13.78 5.39
C ILE A 294 12.04 -14.69 6.08
N GLN A 295 12.30 -14.97 7.36
CA GLN A 295 11.39 -15.67 8.25
C GLN A 295 11.71 -15.28 9.69
N GLY A 296 10.68 -14.90 10.45
CA GLY A 296 10.83 -14.58 11.87
C GLY A 296 11.01 -15.81 12.76
N PRO A 297 11.52 -15.63 13.99
CA PRO A 297 11.84 -16.72 14.91
C PRO A 297 10.60 -17.57 15.30
N GLY A 298 9.43 -16.95 15.40
CA GLY A 298 8.14 -17.57 15.65
C GLY A 298 7.41 -18.03 14.38
N ARG A 299 7.98 -17.78 13.18
CA ARG A 299 7.44 -18.20 11.88
C ARG A 299 5.98 -17.75 11.65
N LYS A 300 5.61 -16.57 12.14
CA LYS A 300 4.26 -16.01 11.97
C LYS A 300 3.91 -15.83 10.50
N TYR A 301 4.91 -15.47 9.69
CA TYR A 301 4.81 -15.34 8.24
C TYR A 301 5.55 -16.47 7.53
N PRO A 302 5.09 -16.87 6.32
CA PRO A 302 5.79 -17.86 5.52
C PRO A 302 7.17 -17.36 5.10
N LEU A 303 8.09 -18.30 4.91
CA LEU A 303 9.42 -18.01 4.35
C LEU A 303 9.27 -17.38 2.96
N VAL A 304 9.92 -16.25 2.75
CA VAL A 304 10.01 -15.58 1.44
C VAL A 304 11.43 -15.08 1.21
N THR A 305 11.79 -14.88 -0.04
CA THR A 305 13.06 -14.21 -0.40
C THR A 305 12.94 -12.69 -0.32
N GLY A 306 14.07 -11.99 -0.20
CA GLY A 306 14.15 -10.53 -0.26
C GLY A 306 13.52 -9.95 -1.54
N ALA A 307 13.71 -10.63 -2.68
CA ALA A 307 13.07 -10.27 -3.95
C ALA A 307 11.54 -10.40 -3.90
N GLU A 308 11.02 -11.48 -3.32
CA GLU A 308 9.59 -11.71 -3.19
C GLU A 308 8.92 -10.72 -2.23
N PHE A 309 9.57 -10.43 -1.10
CA PHE A 309 9.08 -9.43 -0.16
C PHE A 309 8.98 -8.05 -0.81
N THR A 310 10.06 -7.63 -1.48
CA THR A 310 10.14 -6.36 -2.22
C THR A 310 9.05 -6.25 -3.27
N ARG A 311 8.87 -7.29 -4.09
CA ARG A 311 7.82 -7.35 -5.11
C ARG A 311 6.43 -7.22 -4.49
N LYS A 312 6.14 -7.96 -3.41
CA LYS A 312 4.85 -7.90 -2.70
C LYS A 312 4.58 -6.49 -2.14
N ALA A 313 5.59 -5.84 -1.57
CA ALA A 313 5.48 -4.46 -1.07
C ALA A 313 5.17 -3.46 -2.19
N MET A 314 5.88 -3.56 -3.32
CA MET A 314 5.62 -2.72 -4.51
C MET A 314 4.20 -2.93 -5.06
N GLU A 315 3.75 -4.19 -5.17
CA GLU A 315 2.40 -4.53 -5.64
C GLU A 315 1.31 -3.98 -4.70
N LYS A 316 1.50 -4.08 -3.38
CA LYS A 316 0.58 -3.53 -2.37
C LYS A 316 0.45 -2.01 -2.54
N ASN A 317 1.57 -1.31 -2.69
CA ASN A 317 1.59 0.14 -2.92
C ASN A 317 0.90 0.52 -4.23
N PHE A 318 1.16 -0.21 -5.32
CA PHE A 318 0.51 0.01 -6.60
C PHE A 318 -1.01 -0.21 -6.54
N LYS A 319 -1.47 -1.29 -5.90
CA LYS A 319 -2.90 -1.58 -5.68
C LYS A 319 -3.57 -0.51 -4.80
N ALA A 320 -2.89 -0.01 -3.76
CA ALA A 320 -3.40 1.06 -2.92
C ALA A 320 -3.61 2.36 -3.71
N ILE A 321 -2.66 2.69 -4.61
CA ILE A 321 -2.79 3.84 -5.52
C ILE A 321 -4.00 3.67 -6.45
N LEU A 322 -4.19 2.47 -7.04
CA LEU A 322 -5.34 2.19 -7.90
C LEU A 322 -6.67 2.33 -7.15
N ARG A 323 -6.79 1.73 -5.96
CA ARG A 323 -7.99 1.83 -5.10
C ARG A 323 -8.30 3.28 -4.73
N ALA A 324 -7.27 4.07 -4.44
CA ALA A 324 -7.47 5.49 -4.17
C ALA A 324 -7.92 6.25 -5.44
N LYS A 325 -7.41 5.92 -6.63
CA LYS A 325 -7.89 6.52 -7.90
C LYS A 325 -9.36 6.18 -8.16
N GLU A 326 -9.76 4.94 -7.91
CA GLU A 326 -11.15 4.48 -8.03
C GLU A 326 -12.07 5.19 -7.03
N LYS A 327 -11.67 5.31 -5.76
CA LYS A 327 -12.46 6.04 -4.73
C LYS A 327 -12.70 7.51 -5.10
N LEU A 328 -11.77 8.13 -5.81
CA LEU A 328 -11.88 9.54 -6.22
C LEU A 328 -12.58 9.79 -7.54
N ALA A 329 -12.52 8.84 -8.48
CA ALA A 329 -13.39 8.87 -9.67
C ALA A 329 -14.89 8.81 -9.30
N VAL A 330 -15.19 8.43 -8.06
CA VAL A 330 -16.52 8.14 -7.54
C VAL A 330 -17.04 9.26 -6.60
N ALA A 331 -16.24 10.31 -6.35
CA ALA A 331 -16.61 11.48 -5.55
C ALA A 331 -17.29 12.57 -6.43
N PRO A 332 -18.48 13.10 -6.07
CA PRO A 332 -19.11 14.16 -6.84
C PRO A 332 -18.46 15.52 -6.58
N GLY A 333 -17.94 16.16 -7.64
CA GLY A 333 -17.82 17.62 -7.77
C GLY A 333 -16.44 18.25 -7.57
N LEU A 334 -15.77 18.58 -8.69
CA LEU A 334 -15.07 19.87 -8.94
C LEU A 334 -14.57 19.87 -10.40
N ARG A 335 -15.39 20.40 -11.31
CA ARG A 335 -14.96 20.73 -12.68
C ARG A 335 -14.64 22.22 -12.73
N ALA A 336 -13.37 22.56 -12.90
CA ALA A 336 -12.95 23.86 -13.43
C ALA A 336 -12.54 23.68 -14.89
N GLN A 337 -12.96 24.63 -15.71
CA GLN A 337 -12.84 24.69 -17.16
C GLN A 337 -11.37 24.70 -17.63
N ALA A 338 -11.08 23.92 -18.68
CA ALA A 338 -10.01 24.21 -19.62
C ALA A 338 -10.42 23.66 -21.00
N ASP A 339 -10.73 24.56 -21.91
CA ASP A 339 -11.00 24.33 -23.32
C ASP A 339 -9.70 24.15 -24.10
N GLY A 340 -9.76 23.42 -25.23
CA GLY A 340 -8.80 23.60 -26.34
C GLY A 340 -7.85 22.45 -26.70
N THR A 341 -8.40 21.44 -27.39
CA THR A 341 -7.79 20.71 -28.53
C THR A 341 -6.32 20.28 -28.49
N THR A 342 -6.06 18.96 -28.40
CA THR A 342 -5.33 18.22 -29.46
C THR A 342 -5.57 16.71 -29.35
N THR A 343 -6.13 16.12 -30.39
CA THR A 343 -6.35 14.69 -30.58
C THR A 343 -5.02 14.00 -30.91
N ARG A 344 -4.55 13.08 -30.07
CA ARG A 344 -3.54 12.07 -30.47
C ARG A 344 -3.97 10.69 -30.00
N ARG A 345 -4.34 9.85 -30.98
CA ARG A 345 -4.69 8.43 -30.85
C ARG A 345 -3.62 7.68 -30.04
N ARG A 346 -4.01 7.08 -28.91
CA ARG A 346 -3.27 5.97 -28.27
C ARG A 346 -3.94 4.65 -28.66
N ARG A 347 -3.12 3.75 -29.21
CA ARG A 347 -3.48 2.37 -29.53
C ARG A 347 -3.91 1.65 -28.24
N SER A 348 -5.10 1.06 -28.25
CA SER A 348 -5.57 0.13 -27.24
C SER A 348 -4.80 -1.18 -27.35
N PHE A 349 -4.12 -1.55 -26.27
CA PHE A 349 -3.65 -2.92 -26.04
C PHE A 349 -4.88 -3.75 -25.66
N VAL A 350 -5.21 -4.77 -26.45
CA VAL A 350 -6.26 -5.75 -26.14
C VAL A 350 -5.55 -6.94 -25.49
N PRO A 351 -5.79 -7.26 -24.21
CA PRO A 351 -5.35 -8.53 -23.64
C PRO A 351 -6.23 -9.67 -24.18
N GLU A 352 -5.59 -10.81 -24.42
CA GLU A 352 -6.19 -12.06 -24.91
C GLU A 352 -7.43 -12.52 -24.14
N LEU A 353 -8.33 -13.16 -24.90
CA LEU A 353 -9.62 -13.72 -24.51
C LEU A 353 -9.50 -14.74 -23.37
N VAL A 354 -10.04 -14.40 -22.20
CA VAL A 354 -10.47 -15.39 -21.20
C VAL A 354 -11.81 -15.94 -21.67
N GLU A 355 -11.90 -17.25 -21.93
CA GLU A 355 -13.16 -17.93 -22.30
C GLU A 355 -14.24 -17.71 -21.23
N GLN A 356 -15.41 -17.24 -21.66
CA GLN A 356 -16.55 -16.88 -20.81
C GLN A 356 -17.21 -18.13 -20.20
N VAL A 357 -17.39 -18.15 -18.88
CA VAL A 357 -18.14 -19.21 -18.18
C VAL A 357 -19.64 -19.11 -18.52
N PRO A 358 -20.31 -20.21 -18.95
CA PRO A 358 -21.74 -20.23 -19.22
C PRO A 358 -22.62 -19.82 -18.03
N LEU A 359 -23.68 -19.07 -18.31
CA LEU A 359 -24.48 -18.36 -17.30
C LEU A 359 -25.33 -19.27 -16.42
N ASP A 360 -25.83 -20.37 -16.97
CA ASP A 360 -26.55 -21.44 -16.28
C ASP A 360 -25.70 -22.11 -15.19
N ARG A 361 -24.39 -21.93 -15.26
CA ARG A 361 -23.42 -22.36 -14.24
C ARG A 361 -23.06 -21.25 -13.27
N THR A 362 -23.78 -20.13 -13.21
CA THR A 362 -23.60 -19.10 -12.17
C THR A 362 -24.54 -19.37 -11.00
N LEU A 363 -24.07 -19.20 -9.76
CA LEU A 363 -24.88 -19.39 -8.55
C LEU A 363 -26.15 -18.50 -8.61
N GLY A 364 -27.33 -19.12 -8.44
CA GLY A 364 -28.62 -18.43 -8.52
C GLY A 364 -29.13 -18.15 -9.94
N CYS A 365 -28.42 -18.56 -10.99
CA CYS A 365 -28.83 -18.42 -12.40
C CYS A 365 -29.24 -19.74 -13.06
N SER A 366 -29.15 -20.87 -12.37
CA SER A 366 -29.61 -22.17 -12.86
C SER A 366 -31.11 -22.34 -12.65
N LEU A 367 -31.84 -22.74 -13.70
CA LEU A 367 -33.27 -23.05 -13.64
C LEU A 367 -33.56 -24.46 -13.10
N SER A 368 -32.53 -25.29 -12.91
CA SER A 368 -32.66 -26.70 -12.53
C SER A 368 -31.86 -27.09 -11.28
N ARG A 369 -31.20 -26.12 -10.65
CA ARG A 369 -30.31 -26.35 -9.51
C ARG A 369 -30.45 -25.26 -8.46
N PHE A 370 -30.79 -25.68 -7.24
CA PHE A 370 -30.81 -24.83 -6.06
C PHE A 370 -29.42 -24.81 -5.40
N ALA A 371 -29.06 -23.69 -4.78
CA ALA A 371 -27.78 -23.52 -4.12
C ALA A 371 -27.94 -23.03 -2.67
N GLU A 372 -27.31 -23.74 -1.72
CA GLU A 372 -27.34 -23.41 -0.29
C GLU A 372 -25.91 -23.23 0.25
N LEU A 373 -25.72 -22.21 1.09
CA LEU A 373 -24.45 -21.95 1.76
C LEU A 373 -24.30 -22.87 2.97
N TYR A 374 -23.19 -23.61 3.05
CA TYR A 374 -22.81 -24.33 4.27
C TYR A 374 -21.61 -23.64 4.93
N GLY A 375 -21.78 -23.22 6.19
CA GLY A 375 -20.76 -22.56 7.01
C GLY A 375 -20.68 -23.15 8.43
N LEU A 376 -19.78 -22.60 9.25
CA LEU A 376 -19.43 -23.09 10.60
C LEU A 376 -20.68 -23.44 11.44
N GLY A 377 -20.79 -24.71 11.83
CA GLY A 377 -21.87 -25.22 12.69
C GLY A 377 -22.89 -26.17 12.04
N CYS A 378 -22.71 -26.60 10.78
CA CYS A 378 -23.60 -27.59 10.16
C CYS A 378 -23.09 -29.04 10.30
N ASP A 379 -24.02 -29.99 10.39
CA ASP A 379 -23.73 -31.43 10.54
C ASP A 379 -22.90 -32.05 9.39
N MET A 380 -22.69 -31.29 8.30
CA MET A 380 -21.99 -31.72 7.09
C MET A 380 -20.52 -31.24 7.01
N GLU A 381 -20.01 -30.56 8.05
CA GLU A 381 -18.65 -30.02 8.15
C GLU A 381 -17.55 -31.07 7.84
N LEU A 382 -17.71 -32.31 8.35
CA LEU A 382 -16.76 -33.41 8.13
C LEU A 382 -16.66 -33.89 6.67
N ILE A 383 -17.70 -33.66 5.85
CA ILE A 383 -17.70 -34.03 4.43
C ILE A 383 -16.97 -32.97 3.60
N LEU A 384 -17.02 -31.70 4.02
CA LEU A 384 -16.37 -30.58 3.34
C LEU A 384 -14.84 -30.56 3.54
N MET A 385 -14.33 -31.24 4.57
CA MET A 385 -12.90 -31.36 4.88
C MET A 385 -12.16 -32.50 4.17
N ARG A 386 -12.84 -33.34 3.38
CA ARG A 386 -12.14 -34.36 2.56
C ARG A 386 -11.60 -33.74 1.29
N HIS A 387 -10.28 -33.80 1.09
CA HIS A 387 -9.61 -33.46 -0.17
C HIS A 387 -10.13 -34.35 -1.31
N ARG A 388 -11.14 -33.87 -2.03
CA ARG A 388 -11.67 -34.47 -3.25
C ARG A 388 -11.25 -33.59 -4.43
N PRO A 389 -10.95 -34.17 -5.60
CA PRO A 389 -10.58 -33.38 -6.78
C PRO A 389 -11.81 -32.61 -7.29
N TYR A 390 -11.73 -31.29 -7.26
CA TYR A 390 -12.70 -30.41 -7.90
C TYR A 390 -12.38 -30.30 -9.39
N ASP A 391 -13.41 -30.19 -10.23
CA ASP A 391 -13.20 -29.86 -11.63
C ASP A 391 -12.54 -28.49 -11.74
N LEU A 392 -11.42 -28.41 -12.46
CA LEU A 392 -10.59 -27.21 -12.57
C LEU A 392 -11.26 -26.06 -13.33
N ARG A 393 -12.37 -26.31 -14.03
CA ARG A 393 -13.09 -25.29 -14.81
C ARG A 393 -14.34 -24.80 -14.08
N SER A 394 -15.13 -25.69 -13.48
CA SER A 394 -16.35 -25.30 -12.76
C SER A 394 -16.13 -25.02 -11.28
N TYR A 395 -15.00 -25.49 -10.72
CA TYR A 395 -14.73 -25.55 -9.29
C TYR A 395 -15.79 -26.35 -8.52
N GLU A 396 -16.39 -27.35 -9.17
CA GLU A 396 -17.43 -28.22 -8.61
C GLU A 396 -16.92 -29.65 -8.38
N PHE A 397 -17.42 -30.27 -7.31
CA PHE A 397 -17.33 -31.70 -7.05
C PHE A 397 -18.74 -32.29 -7.12
N SER A 398 -19.02 -33.16 -8.08
CA SER A 398 -20.36 -33.67 -8.37
C SER A 398 -20.57 -35.09 -7.84
N LEU A 399 -21.74 -35.34 -7.26
CA LEU A 399 -22.28 -36.64 -6.85
C LEU A 399 -23.58 -36.90 -7.62
N GLU A 400 -24.11 -38.14 -7.56
CA GLU A 400 -25.32 -38.52 -8.30
C GLU A 400 -26.56 -37.69 -7.96
N THR A 401 -26.64 -37.14 -6.73
CA THR A 401 -27.82 -36.40 -6.25
C THR A 401 -27.59 -34.89 -6.09
N HIS A 402 -26.35 -34.43 -6.09
CA HIS A 402 -25.98 -33.04 -5.83
C HIS A 402 -24.52 -32.76 -6.20
N ALA A 403 -24.11 -31.50 -6.25
CA ALA A 403 -22.73 -31.07 -6.40
C ALA A 403 -22.33 -30.11 -5.26
N ILE A 404 -21.03 -29.93 -5.06
CA ILE A 404 -20.48 -28.97 -4.10
C ILE A 404 -19.56 -28.04 -4.88
N ARG A 405 -19.82 -26.75 -4.84
CA ARG A 405 -19.01 -25.73 -5.52
C ARG A 405 -18.15 -24.95 -4.56
N ARG A 406 -16.86 -24.81 -4.86
CA ARG A 406 -15.94 -23.95 -4.12
C ARG A 406 -15.92 -22.56 -4.77
N VAL A 407 -16.16 -21.52 -3.97
CA VAL A 407 -16.28 -20.13 -4.44
C VAL A 407 -15.10 -19.27 -3.99
N LEU A 408 -14.56 -19.52 -2.79
CA LEU A 408 -13.34 -18.91 -2.30
C LEU A 408 -12.42 -20.00 -1.75
N GLU A 409 -11.11 -19.86 -1.97
CA GLU A 409 -10.14 -20.81 -1.43
C GLU A 409 -9.81 -20.51 0.05
N HIS A 410 -9.88 -19.24 0.45
CA HIS A 410 -9.66 -18.74 1.82
C HIS A 410 -10.63 -17.57 2.08
N ASP A 411 -11.10 -17.42 3.31
CA ASP A 411 -11.93 -16.30 3.78
C ASP A 411 -11.25 -15.58 4.94
N GLU A 412 -11.09 -14.27 4.85
CA GLU A 412 -10.49 -13.35 5.85
C GLU A 412 -9.51 -13.99 6.85
N ASP A 413 -8.32 -14.37 6.34
CA ASP A 413 -7.19 -14.93 7.11
C ASP A 413 -7.43 -16.32 7.75
N GLN A 414 -8.53 -17.01 7.43
CA GLN A 414 -8.78 -18.40 7.83
C GLN A 414 -8.55 -19.41 6.69
N GLU A 415 -8.02 -20.59 7.02
CA GLU A 415 -7.74 -21.71 6.08
C GLU A 415 -9.00 -22.43 5.57
N TYR A 416 -10.20 -21.84 5.72
CA TYR A 416 -11.44 -22.45 5.27
C TYR A 416 -11.90 -21.83 3.95
N SER A 417 -12.20 -22.70 2.98
CA SER A 417 -12.75 -22.31 1.69
C SER A 417 -14.29 -22.17 1.76
N VAL A 418 -14.87 -21.11 1.19
CA VAL A 418 -16.34 -20.95 1.07
C VAL A 418 -16.89 -21.92 0.02
N LYS A 419 -17.83 -22.77 0.42
CA LYS A 419 -18.43 -23.82 -0.43
C LYS A 419 -19.96 -23.76 -0.40
N PHE A 420 -20.58 -24.04 -1.54
CA PHE A 420 -22.03 -24.14 -1.71
C PHE A 420 -22.42 -25.56 -2.12
N HIS A 421 -23.54 -26.06 -1.59
CA HIS A 421 -24.17 -27.28 -2.09
C HIS A 421 -25.14 -26.94 -3.20
N LEU A 422 -25.14 -27.74 -4.25
CA LEU A 422 -25.94 -27.58 -5.45
C LEU A 422 -26.80 -28.84 -5.63
N ALA A 423 -28.09 -28.79 -5.34
CA ALA A 423 -28.99 -29.94 -5.49
C ALA A 423 -29.83 -29.85 -6.78
N ALA A 424 -30.25 -30.99 -7.33
CA ALA A 424 -31.22 -31.02 -8.43
C ALA A 424 -32.64 -30.71 -7.90
N ASP A 425 -33.34 -29.79 -8.54
CA ASP A 425 -34.63 -29.27 -8.07
C ASP A 425 -35.84 -30.11 -8.54
N GLU A 426 -36.25 -31.10 -7.75
CA GLU A 426 -37.55 -31.77 -7.92
C GLU A 426 -38.66 -31.18 -7.02
N LYS A 427 -38.37 -30.18 -6.19
CA LYS A 427 -39.30 -29.68 -5.15
C LYS A 427 -39.47 -28.15 -5.03
N VAL A 428 -38.98 -27.36 -5.98
CA VAL A 428 -39.27 -25.91 -5.97
C VAL A 428 -40.71 -25.66 -6.42
N VAL A 429 -41.55 -25.34 -5.43
CA VAL A 429 -42.82 -24.64 -5.67
C VAL A 429 -42.44 -23.31 -6.32
N GLU A 430 -42.93 -23.06 -7.55
CA GLU A 430 -42.63 -21.88 -8.42
C GLU A 430 -41.51 -22.01 -9.47
N SER A 431 -41.25 -23.20 -10.02
CA SER A 431 -40.28 -23.37 -11.13
C SER A 431 -40.70 -22.81 -12.50
N ASN A 432 -41.84 -22.13 -12.61
CA ASN A 432 -42.21 -21.38 -13.82
C ASN A 432 -42.44 -19.93 -13.45
N PRO A 433 -41.42 -19.05 -13.57
CA PRO A 433 -41.62 -17.62 -13.42
C PRO A 433 -42.55 -17.16 -14.54
N THR A 434 -43.83 -16.93 -14.20
CA THR A 434 -44.76 -16.27 -15.11
C THR A 434 -44.23 -14.85 -15.36
N HIS A 435 -44.35 -14.34 -16.59
CA HIS A 435 -44.01 -12.94 -16.93
C HIS A 435 -44.60 -11.94 -15.91
N SER A 436 -45.73 -12.29 -15.29
CA SER A 436 -46.37 -11.59 -14.16
C SER A 436 -45.45 -11.32 -12.95
N LEU A 437 -44.57 -12.25 -12.56
CA LEU A 437 -43.67 -12.08 -11.40
C LEU A 437 -42.51 -11.13 -11.71
N VAL A 438 -41.96 -11.25 -12.92
CA VAL A 438 -40.93 -10.35 -13.46
C VAL A 438 -41.45 -8.91 -13.46
N ASP A 439 -42.65 -8.70 -13.98
CA ASP A 439 -43.25 -7.36 -14.06
C ASP A 439 -43.63 -6.82 -12.67
N SER A 440 -44.00 -7.69 -11.73
CA SER A 440 -44.31 -7.29 -10.35
C SER A 440 -43.06 -6.80 -9.61
N VAL A 441 -41.95 -7.55 -9.66
CA VAL A 441 -40.67 -7.14 -9.05
C VAL A 441 -40.20 -5.82 -9.65
N GLU A 442 -40.30 -5.66 -10.97
CA GLU A 442 -39.90 -4.44 -11.67
C GLU A 442 -40.80 -3.24 -11.36
N GLY A 443 -42.10 -3.47 -11.19
CA GLY A 443 -43.06 -2.46 -10.78
C GLY A 443 -42.77 -1.90 -9.39
N CYS A 444 -42.24 -2.71 -8.48
CA CYS A 444 -41.92 -2.28 -7.11
C CYS A 444 -40.77 -1.26 -7.05
N VAL A 445 -39.87 -1.29 -8.03
CA VAL A 445 -38.66 -0.46 -8.07
C VAL A 445 -38.67 0.58 -9.18
N HIS A 446 -39.74 0.69 -9.97
CA HIS A 446 -39.86 1.71 -10.99
C HIS A 446 -40.03 3.12 -10.35
N PRO A 447 -39.31 4.17 -10.82
CA PRO A 447 -38.36 4.21 -11.94
C PRO A 447 -36.88 3.93 -11.56
N HIS A 448 -36.60 3.66 -10.28
CA HIS A 448 -35.29 3.64 -9.63
C HIS A 448 -34.37 2.45 -9.95
N ARG A 449 -34.73 1.61 -10.93
CA ARG A 449 -34.05 0.35 -11.24
C ARG A 449 -32.57 0.51 -11.59
N PRO A 450 -32.17 1.41 -12.54
CA PRO A 450 -30.77 1.54 -12.91
C PRO A 450 -29.92 1.98 -11.72
N SER A 451 -30.46 2.88 -10.90
CA SER A 451 -29.81 3.41 -9.71
C SER A 451 -29.60 2.34 -8.63
N LEU A 452 -30.54 1.43 -8.44
CA LEU A 452 -30.39 0.29 -7.52
C LEU A 452 -29.37 -0.74 -8.02
N VAL A 453 -29.36 -1.04 -9.32
CA VAL A 453 -28.32 -1.90 -9.93
C VAL A 453 -26.95 -1.27 -9.77
N GLU A 454 -26.82 0.04 -9.99
CA GLU A 454 -25.57 0.78 -9.77
C GLU A 454 -25.12 0.69 -8.30
N LEU A 455 -26.02 0.94 -7.35
CA LEU A 455 -25.71 0.82 -5.91
C LEU A 455 -25.26 -0.59 -5.53
N PHE A 456 -25.90 -1.63 -6.07
CA PHE A 456 -25.48 -3.01 -5.83
C PHE A 456 -24.03 -3.25 -6.27
N TRP A 457 -23.67 -2.86 -7.50
CA TRP A 457 -22.30 -3.05 -8.00
C TRP A 457 -21.27 -2.18 -7.30
N ARG A 458 -21.68 -1.02 -6.80
CA ARG A 458 -20.81 -0.05 -6.14
C ARG A 458 -20.56 -0.37 -4.67
N HIS A 459 -21.55 -0.91 -3.96
CA HIS A 459 -21.51 -1.03 -2.49
C HIS A 459 -21.74 -2.44 -1.95
N VAL A 460 -22.48 -3.30 -2.65
CA VAL A 460 -22.81 -4.66 -2.16
C VAL A 460 -21.85 -5.70 -2.74
N HIS A 461 -21.70 -5.71 -4.07
CA HIS A 461 -20.90 -6.71 -4.77
C HIS A 461 -19.40 -6.73 -4.39
N PRO A 462 -18.72 -5.58 -4.13
CA PRO A 462 -17.32 -5.60 -3.71
C PRO A 462 -17.07 -6.32 -2.38
N CYS A 463 -18.10 -6.41 -1.54
CA CYS A 463 -18.06 -7.14 -0.26
C CYS A 463 -18.58 -8.58 -0.39
N TYR A 464 -19.47 -8.83 -1.37
CA TYR A 464 -20.12 -10.13 -1.59
C TYR A 464 -20.20 -10.46 -3.10
N PRO A 465 -19.11 -10.94 -3.72
CA PRO A 465 -19.02 -11.13 -5.17
C PRO A 465 -19.70 -12.43 -5.66
N ILE A 466 -20.97 -12.61 -5.32
CA ILE A 466 -21.73 -13.86 -5.55
C ILE A 466 -22.32 -14.00 -6.97
N VAL A 467 -22.35 -12.91 -7.76
CA VAL A 467 -22.84 -12.88 -9.14
C VAL A 467 -21.76 -12.35 -10.07
N SER A 468 -21.58 -12.94 -11.26
CA SER A 468 -20.68 -12.41 -12.29
C SER A 468 -21.20 -11.06 -12.82
N ARG A 469 -20.42 -10.00 -12.65
CA ARG A 469 -20.78 -8.64 -13.07
C ARG A 469 -20.98 -8.53 -14.58
N ASP A 470 -20.02 -9.02 -15.35
CA ASP A 470 -20.03 -8.87 -16.81
C ASP A 470 -21.20 -9.64 -17.44
N SER A 471 -21.42 -10.85 -16.94
CA SER A 471 -22.54 -11.72 -17.30
C SER A 471 -23.90 -11.09 -16.98
N PHE A 472 -24.05 -10.54 -15.77
CA PHE A 472 -25.29 -9.87 -15.36
C PHE A 472 -25.56 -8.63 -16.20
N ILE A 473 -24.56 -7.74 -16.37
CA ILE A 473 -24.71 -6.49 -17.12
C ILE A 473 -25.05 -6.77 -18.58
N LEU A 474 -24.42 -7.77 -19.19
CA LEU A 474 -24.69 -8.16 -20.57
C LEU A 474 -26.17 -8.54 -20.76
N ILE A 475 -26.71 -9.39 -19.89
CA ILE A 475 -28.11 -9.83 -19.99
C ILE A 475 -29.08 -8.71 -19.61
N TYR A 476 -28.79 -7.98 -18.53
CA TYR A 476 -29.58 -6.85 -18.08
C TYR A 476 -29.72 -5.79 -19.17
N SER A 477 -28.63 -5.55 -19.94
CA SER A 477 -28.60 -4.61 -21.06
C SER A 477 -29.39 -5.09 -22.30
N GLN A 478 -29.52 -6.40 -22.50
CA GLN A 478 -30.29 -7.00 -23.61
C GLN A 478 -31.78 -7.01 -23.30
N SER A 479 -32.16 -7.53 -22.15
CA SER A 479 -33.50 -7.40 -21.58
C SER A 479 -33.45 -7.80 -20.12
N CYS A 480 -33.93 -6.91 -19.26
CA CYS A 480 -34.06 -7.18 -17.85
C CYS A 480 -34.97 -8.39 -17.54
N GLN A 481 -35.86 -8.77 -18.46
CA GLN A 481 -36.75 -9.94 -18.34
C GLN A 481 -36.00 -11.28 -18.47
N ASN A 482 -34.79 -11.29 -19.02
CA ASN A 482 -33.97 -12.50 -19.18
C ASN A 482 -33.25 -12.91 -17.89
N LEU A 483 -33.39 -12.13 -16.81
CA LEU A 483 -32.84 -12.45 -15.49
C LEU A 483 -33.93 -13.07 -14.60
N PRO A 484 -33.59 -14.10 -13.79
CA PRO A 484 -34.52 -14.68 -12.84
C PRO A 484 -35.13 -13.63 -11.90
N PRO A 485 -36.46 -13.61 -11.68
CA PRO A 485 -37.10 -12.62 -10.82
C PRO A 485 -36.52 -12.57 -9.40
N ALA A 486 -36.22 -13.73 -8.81
CA ALA A 486 -35.62 -13.84 -7.49
C ALA A 486 -34.23 -13.20 -7.41
N LEU A 487 -33.39 -13.39 -8.43
CA LEU A 487 -32.06 -12.79 -8.50
C LEU A 487 -32.15 -11.26 -8.55
N ARG A 488 -33.09 -10.72 -9.32
CA ARG A 488 -33.33 -9.27 -9.42
C ARG A 488 -33.84 -8.70 -8.12
N ALA A 489 -34.83 -9.34 -7.51
CA ALA A 489 -35.38 -8.95 -6.22
C ALA A 489 -34.29 -8.92 -5.15
N ALA A 490 -33.43 -9.94 -5.09
CA ALA A 490 -32.30 -9.99 -4.17
C ALA A 490 -31.30 -8.83 -4.38
N ILE A 491 -30.97 -8.52 -5.64
CA ILE A 491 -30.10 -7.38 -5.99
C ILE A 491 -30.72 -6.05 -5.55
N TYR A 492 -31.99 -5.83 -5.86
CA TYR A 492 -32.69 -4.59 -5.51
C TYR A 492 -32.82 -4.42 -4.00
N LEU A 493 -33.30 -5.45 -3.29
CA LEU A 493 -33.44 -5.45 -1.84
C LEU A 493 -32.11 -5.15 -1.15
N SER A 494 -31.03 -5.80 -1.59
CA SER A 494 -29.69 -5.56 -1.03
C SER A 494 -29.21 -4.14 -1.26
N ALA A 495 -29.51 -3.56 -2.43
CA ALA A 495 -29.16 -2.19 -2.76
C ALA A 495 -29.98 -1.14 -1.99
N THR A 496 -31.21 -1.46 -1.55
CA THR A 496 -32.06 -0.49 -0.82
C THR A 496 -31.44 0.00 0.49
N ARG A 497 -30.56 -0.79 1.13
CA ARG A 497 -29.82 -0.36 2.33
C ARG A 497 -28.85 0.80 2.06
N TRP A 498 -28.54 1.05 0.78
CA TRP A 498 -27.63 2.08 0.32
C TRP A 498 -28.37 3.20 -0.44
N TRP A 499 -29.70 3.26 -0.32
CA TRP A 499 -30.56 4.20 -1.05
C TRP A 499 -30.10 5.67 -0.98
N THR A 500 -29.66 6.11 0.20
CA THR A 500 -29.20 7.49 0.44
C THR A 500 -27.88 7.84 -0.25
N TYR A 501 -27.16 6.87 -0.81
CA TYR A 501 -25.85 7.06 -1.47
C TYR A 501 -25.97 7.34 -2.97
N ASN A 502 -27.16 7.22 -3.56
CA ASN A 502 -27.41 7.64 -4.93
C ASN A 502 -28.11 9.03 -4.93
N PRO A 503 -27.56 10.06 -5.60
CA PRO A 503 -28.09 11.42 -5.57
C PRO A 503 -29.57 11.53 -5.97
N GLU A 504 -30.00 10.74 -6.96
CA GLU A 504 -31.38 10.73 -7.44
C GLU A 504 -32.34 9.99 -6.49
N LEU A 505 -31.86 8.95 -5.81
CA LEU A 505 -32.65 8.20 -4.83
C LEU A 505 -32.74 8.93 -3.49
N SER A 506 -31.69 9.62 -3.07
CA SER A 506 -31.59 10.29 -1.75
C SER A 506 -32.66 11.36 -1.51
N ILE A 507 -33.23 11.91 -2.58
CA ILE A 507 -34.32 12.90 -2.55
C ILE A 507 -35.72 12.27 -2.56
N CYS A 508 -35.81 10.95 -2.62
CA CYS A 508 -37.05 10.18 -2.61
C CYS A 508 -37.08 9.21 -1.42
N SER A 509 -38.24 9.01 -0.79
CA SER A 509 -38.38 8.02 0.27
C SER A 509 -38.30 6.60 -0.28
N PRO A 510 -37.51 5.68 0.31
CA PRO A 510 -37.45 4.29 -0.13
C PRO A 510 -38.83 3.65 -0.01
N GLN A 511 -39.37 3.11 -1.10
CA GLN A 511 -40.60 2.30 -1.07
C GLN A 511 -40.29 0.85 -0.66
N THR A 512 -39.48 0.65 0.38
CA THR A 512 -39.01 -0.68 0.83
C THR A 512 -40.14 -1.58 1.33
N GLN A 513 -41.34 -1.06 1.58
CA GLN A 513 -42.51 -1.86 1.97
C GLN A 513 -43.21 -2.57 0.80
N ARG A 514 -42.84 -2.29 -0.46
CA ARG A 514 -43.44 -2.92 -1.66
C ARG A 514 -42.59 -4.05 -2.24
N LEU A 515 -41.29 -4.09 -1.94
CA LEU A 515 -40.33 -5.15 -2.28
C LEU A 515 -40.31 -6.20 -1.17
#